data_AF-A0A3M1HSW9-F1
#
_entry.id   AF-A0A3M1HSW9-F1
#
_cell.length_a   1.000
_cell.length_b   1.000
_cell.length_c   1.000
_cell.angle_alpha   90.00
_cell.angle_beta   90.00
_cell.angle_gamma   90.00
#
_symmetry.space_group_name_H-M   'P 1'
#
loop_
_entity.id
_entity.type
_entity.pdbx_description
1 polymer ?
#
loop_
_entity_poly.entity_id
_entity_poly.type
_entity_poly.pdbx_seq_one_letter_code
_entity_poly.pdbx_strand_id
1 'polypeptide(L)'
;MKCPMCQQETSAASKFCEFCGAELDRDFDYLSAELVRETEEEKIRKIEEEAQGYLAFSIFLLIPSLIIYYVIPRPPKLDDAPSFVRKVQWKAKSDPKLPILIDDIPR
;
A
#
# COMPACT_ATOMS: atom_id res chain seq x y z
N MET A 1 -5.01 0.09 47.11
CA MET A 1 -4.21 -0.13 45.87
C MET A 1 -2.76 -0.34 46.26
N LYS A 2 -1.93 -1.01 45.45
CA LYS A 2 -0.51 -1.20 45.78
C LYS A 2 0.33 -0.08 45.19
N CYS A 3 1.23 0.51 45.97
CA CYS A 3 2.16 1.52 45.47
C CYS A 3 3.13 0.89 44.44
N PRO A 4 3.35 1.47 43.25
CA PRO A 4 4.23 0.89 42.24
C PRO A 4 5.71 0.87 42.65
N MET A 5 6.13 1.76 43.55
CA MET A 5 7.52 1.87 44.01
C MET A 5 7.88 0.86 45.11
N CYS A 6 7.00 0.64 46.08
CA CYS A 6 7.28 -0.21 47.25
C CYS A 6 6.33 -1.39 47.42
N GLN A 7 5.32 -1.53 46.55
CA GLN A 7 4.32 -2.60 46.52
C GLN A 7 3.46 -2.73 47.79
N GLN A 8 3.57 -1.78 48.71
CA GLN A 8 2.76 -1.74 49.92
C GLN A 8 1.34 -1.26 49.62
N GLU A 9 0.40 -1.76 50.44
CA GLU A 9 -1.01 -1.46 50.31
C GLU A 9 -1.28 -0.05 50.84
N THR A 10 -1.78 0.81 49.96
CA THR A 10 -2.01 2.24 50.21
C THR A 10 -3.42 2.63 49.83
N SER A 11 -3.90 3.72 50.44
CA SER A 11 -5.20 4.30 50.13
C SER A 11 -5.26 4.76 48.67
N ALA A 12 -6.37 4.47 47.98
CA ALA A 12 -6.55 4.92 46.60
C ALA A 12 -6.79 6.44 46.49
N ALA A 13 -7.03 7.13 47.61
CA ALA A 13 -7.25 8.57 47.68
C ALA A 13 -6.04 9.35 48.21
N SER A 14 -4.95 8.67 48.61
CA SER A 14 -3.75 9.34 49.12
C SER A 14 -2.83 9.77 47.98
N LYS A 15 -2.47 11.05 47.95
CA LYS A 15 -1.53 11.63 46.95
C LYS A 15 -0.10 11.12 47.08
N PHE A 16 0.27 10.58 48.24
CA PHE A 16 1.59 10.05 48.52
C PHE A 16 1.47 8.70 49.22
N CYS A 17 2.44 7.83 48.99
CA CYS A 17 2.56 6.56 49.68
C CYS A 17 3.02 6.83 51.11
N GLU A 18 2.23 6.41 52.10
CA GLU A 18 2.53 6.59 53.52
C GLU A 18 3.79 5.81 53.98
N PHE A 19 4.27 4.87 53.17
CA PHE A 19 5.40 4.01 53.51
C PHE A 19 6.72 4.41 52.86
N CYS A 20 6.71 4.82 51.58
CA CYS A 20 7.93 5.21 50.87
C CYS A 20 7.97 6.70 50.50
N GLY A 21 6.90 7.44 50.74
CA GLY A 21 6.80 8.86 50.40
C GLY A 21 6.65 9.14 48.89
N ALA A 22 6.55 8.11 48.05
CA ALA A 22 6.39 8.29 46.60
C ALA A 22 5.04 8.94 46.27
N GLU A 23 5.03 9.92 45.40
CA GLU A 23 3.83 10.58 44.89
C GLU A 23 3.03 9.60 44.03
N LEU A 24 1.74 9.46 44.34
CA LEU A 24 0.80 8.48 43.79
C LEU A 24 -0.23 9.11 42.84
N ASP A 25 -0.28 10.44 42.72
CA ASP A 25 -1.40 11.12 42.03
C ASP A 25 -0.92 12.27 41.11
N ARG A 26 -1.31 12.18 39.83
CA ARG A 26 -1.45 13.21 38.77
C ARG A 26 -0.28 13.64 37.90
N ASP A 27 0.97 13.61 38.35
CA ASP A 27 2.07 14.05 37.46
C ASP A 27 2.39 13.02 36.37
N PHE A 28 2.12 11.74 36.61
CA PHE A 28 2.32 10.70 35.60
C PHE A 28 1.38 10.85 34.40
N ASP A 29 0.15 11.33 34.62
CA ASP A 29 -0.81 11.60 33.55
C ASP A 29 -0.40 12.82 32.71
N TYR A 30 0.17 13.85 33.34
CA TYR A 30 0.72 15.01 32.64
C TYR A 30 2.03 14.68 31.89
N LEU A 31 2.93 13.92 32.51
CA LEU A 31 4.17 13.46 31.90
C LEU A 31 3.91 12.52 30.72
N SER A 32 2.96 11.60 30.85
CA SER A 32 2.58 10.71 29.74
C SER A 32 1.86 11.46 28.62
N ALA A 33 1.02 12.46 28.93
CA ALA A 33 0.39 13.31 27.91
C ALA A 33 1.40 14.16 27.13
N GLU A 34 2.41 14.74 27.81
CA GLU A 34 3.46 15.51 27.14
C GLU A 34 4.36 14.62 26.26
N LEU A 35 4.77 13.46 26.77
CA LEU A 35 5.56 12.49 26.00
C LEU A 35 4.78 11.94 24.78
N VAL A 36 3.46 11.77 24.93
CA VAL A 36 2.56 11.38 23.82
C VAL A 36 2.47 12.48 22.77
N ARG A 37 2.39 13.76 23.17
CA ARG A 37 2.42 14.89 22.21
C ARG A 37 3.72 14.95 21.42
N GLU A 38 4.88 14.79 22.09
CA GLU A 38 6.18 14.75 21.40
C GLU A 38 6.31 13.54 20.47
N THR A 39 5.84 12.35 20.88
CA THR A 39 5.91 11.15 20.02
C THR A 39 4.91 11.16 18.86
N GLU A 40 3.82 11.91 18.93
CA GLU A 40 2.90 12.10 17.80
C GLU A 40 3.51 12.99 16.71
N GLU A 41 4.21 14.05 17.10
CA GLU A 41 4.89 14.96 16.14
C GLU A 41 6.02 14.25 15.39
N GLU A 42 6.79 13.40 16.06
CA GLU A 42 7.84 12.61 15.39
C GLU A 42 7.30 11.55 14.43
N LYS A 43 6.13 10.97 14.72
CA LYS A 43 5.50 9.96 13.85
C LYS A 43 4.97 10.56 12.56
N ILE A 44 4.42 11.77 12.61
CA ILE A 44 3.91 12.47 11.42
C ILE A 44 5.03 12.70 10.41
N ARG A 45 6.22 13.10 10.90
CA ARG A 45 7.37 13.41 10.05
C ARG A 45 7.97 12.19 9.33
N LYS A 46 7.94 11.00 9.97
CA LYS A 46 8.37 9.74 9.34
C LYS A 46 7.37 9.22 8.30
N ILE A 47 6.07 9.43 8.54
CA ILE A 47 5.03 9.02 7.58
C ILE A 47 5.07 9.88 6.31
N GLU A 48 5.44 11.15 6.44
CA GLU A 48 5.51 12.09 5.31
C GLU A 48 6.61 11.72 4.30
N GLU A 49 7.79 11.29 4.77
CA GLU A 49 8.89 10.86 3.90
C GLU A 49 8.60 9.54 3.16
N GLU A 50 7.90 8.60 3.79
CA GLU A 50 7.51 7.33 3.14
C GLU A 50 6.38 7.53 2.11
N ALA A 51 5.42 8.40 2.40
CA ALA A 51 4.30 8.67 1.49
C ALA A 51 4.76 9.34 0.18
N GLN A 52 5.76 10.21 0.26
CA GLN A 52 6.22 10.96 -0.91
C GLN A 52 6.94 10.06 -1.93
N GLY A 53 7.66 9.04 -1.47
CA GLY A 53 8.31 8.05 -2.34
C GLY A 53 7.30 7.23 -3.14
N TYR A 54 6.22 6.78 -2.50
CA TYR A 54 5.18 6.00 -3.18
C TYR A 54 4.40 6.82 -4.21
N LEU A 55 4.05 8.06 -3.87
CA LEU A 55 3.38 8.97 -4.81
C LEU A 55 4.24 9.23 -6.05
N ALA A 56 5.53 9.54 -5.87
CA ALA A 56 6.45 9.76 -6.98
C ALA A 56 6.61 8.52 -7.87
N PHE A 57 6.76 7.33 -7.27
CA PHE A 57 6.88 6.08 -8.02
C PHE A 57 5.61 5.73 -8.80
N SER A 58 4.44 5.92 -8.19
CA SER A 58 3.15 5.67 -8.85
C SER A 58 2.96 6.56 -10.09
N ILE A 59 3.27 7.85 -9.99
CA ILE A 59 3.18 8.81 -11.09
C ILE A 59 4.19 8.45 -12.20
N PHE A 60 5.41 8.09 -11.81
CA PHE A 60 6.47 7.69 -12.74
C PHE A 60 6.10 6.45 -13.57
N LEU A 61 5.30 5.52 -13.04
CA LEU A 61 4.80 4.37 -13.79
C LEU A 61 3.56 4.67 -14.63
N LEU A 62 2.66 5.53 -14.13
CA LEU A 62 1.38 5.82 -14.76
C LEU A 62 1.55 6.61 -16.06
N ILE A 63 2.43 7.64 -16.05
CA ILE A 63 2.69 8.48 -17.24
C ILE A 63 3.18 7.67 -18.45
N PRO A 64 4.27 6.87 -18.38
CA PRO A 64 4.73 6.09 -19.52
C PRO A 64 3.73 5.01 -19.93
N SER A 65 3.00 4.40 -18.97
CA SER A 65 1.91 3.47 -19.28
C SER A 65 0.82 4.11 -20.14
N LEU A 66 0.40 5.33 -19.80
CA LEU A 66 -0.54 6.13 -20.58
C LEU A 66 0.01 6.49 -21.96
N ILE A 67 1.27 6.92 -22.05
CA ILE A 67 1.91 7.25 -23.33
C ILE A 67 1.89 6.03 -24.24
N ILE A 68 2.32 4.87 -23.74
CA ILE A 68 2.29 3.62 -24.50
C ILE A 68 0.87 3.29 -24.96
N TYR A 69 -0.13 3.44 -24.08
CA TYR A 69 -1.53 3.19 -24.41
C TYR A 69 -2.04 4.10 -25.54
N TYR A 70 -1.62 5.37 -25.58
CA TYR A 70 -2.04 6.31 -26.61
C TYR A 70 -1.26 6.18 -27.92
N VAL A 71 0.02 5.82 -27.84
CA VAL A 71 0.90 5.70 -29.01
C VAL A 71 0.66 4.38 -29.75
N ILE A 72 0.36 3.28 -29.04
CA ILE A 72 0.06 2.01 -29.68
C ILE A 72 -1.31 2.13 -30.34
N PRO A 73 -1.40 2.10 -31.69
CA PRO A 73 -2.68 2.10 -32.37
C PRO A 73 -3.48 0.88 -31.88
N ARG A 74 -4.70 1.14 -31.38
CA ARG A 74 -5.59 0.06 -30.95
C ARG A 74 -5.69 -0.95 -32.09
N PRO A 75 -5.53 -2.26 -31.82
CA PRO A 75 -5.69 -3.26 -32.86
C PRO A 75 -7.06 -3.05 -33.51
N PRO A 76 -7.14 -3.09 -34.85
CA PRO A 76 -8.40 -2.93 -35.55
C PRO A 76 -9.41 -3.93 -35.01
N LYS A 77 -10.66 -3.49 -34.84
CA LYS A 77 -11.73 -4.38 -34.41
C LYS A 77 -11.86 -5.49 -35.45
N LEU A 78 -11.91 -6.73 -34.98
CA LEU A 78 -12.00 -7.93 -35.82
C LEU A 78 -13.25 -7.93 -36.74
N ASP A 79 -14.21 -7.06 -36.46
CA ASP A 79 -15.45 -6.90 -37.21
C ASP A 79 -15.22 -6.33 -38.62
N ASP A 80 -14.12 -5.60 -38.83
CA ASP A 80 -13.73 -5.02 -40.13
C ASP A 80 -12.84 -5.95 -40.97
N ALA A 81 -12.57 -7.17 -40.50
CA ALA A 81 -11.75 -8.13 -41.23
C ALA A 81 -12.49 -8.61 -42.51
N PRO A 82 -11.82 -8.61 -43.68
CA PRO A 82 -12.42 -9.13 -44.91
C PRO A 82 -12.85 -10.58 -44.70
N SER A 83 -14.00 -10.95 -45.30
CA SER A 83 -14.66 -12.24 -45.12
C SER A 83 -13.77 -13.48 -45.36
N PHE A 84 -12.66 -13.31 -46.07
CA PHE A 84 -11.64 -14.32 -46.28
C PHE A 84 -10.90 -14.73 -44.98
N VAL A 85 -10.53 -13.77 -44.12
CA VAL A 85 -9.82 -14.05 -42.86
C VAL A 85 -10.75 -14.74 -41.85
N ARG A 86 -12.06 -14.43 -41.92
CA ARG A 86 -13.09 -15.06 -41.09
C ARG A 86 -13.19 -16.56 -41.37
N LYS A 87 -12.91 -17.07 -42.57
CA LYS A 87 -12.96 -18.52 -42.86
C LYS A 87 -11.75 -19.30 -42.31
N VAL A 88 -10.58 -18.67 -42.21
CA VAL A 88 -9.36 -19.35 -41.76
C VAL A 88 -9.40 -19.65 -40.25
N GLN A 89 -9.96 -18.73 -39.45
CA GLN A 89 -10.03 -18.90 -38.00
C GLN A 89 -11.00 -20.00 -37.55
N TRP A 90 -12.12 -20.22 -38.26
CA TRP A 90 -13.05 -21.30 -37.93
C TRP A 90 -12.47 -22.68 -38.22
N LYS A 91 -11.63 -22.81 -39.26
CA LYS A 91 -10.99 -24.07 -39.63
C LYS A 91 -9.82 -24.44 -38.70
N ALA A 92 -9.07 -23.45 -38.22
CA ALA A 92 -8.01 -23.67 -37.22
C ALA A 92 -8.57 -24.04 -35.83
N LYS A 93 -9.78 -23.59 -35.49
CA LYS A 93 -10.43 -23.93 -34.21
C LYS A 93 -11.05 -25.33 -34.20
N SER A 94 -11.31 -25.94 -35.36
CA SER A 94 -11.90 -27.28 -35.48
C SER A 94 -10.86 -28.41 -35.52
N ASP A 95 -9.60 -28.12 -35.84
CA ASP A 95 -8.56 -29.14 -36.01
C ASP A 95 -7.35 -28.90 -35.09
N PRO A 96 -7.25 -29.58 -33.93
CA PRO A 96 -6.14 -29.42 -32.97
C PRO A 96 -4.82 -30.06 -33.41
N LYS A 97 -4.68 -30.43 -34.69
CA LYS A 97 -3.49 -31.07 -35.24
C LYS A 97 -3.09 -30.42 -36.56
N LEU A 98 -2.48 -29.24 -36.55
CA LEU A 98 -1.63 -28.85 -37.67
C LEU A 98 -0.43 -28.01 -37.18
N PRO A 99 0.80 -28.41 -37.52
CA PRO A 99 2.00 -27.65 -37.19
C PRO A 99 2.05 -26.36 -38.01
N ILE A 100 2.58 -25.32 -37.38
CA ILE A 100 2.77 -23.99 -37.94
C ILE A 100 3.80 -24.10 -39.08
N LEU A 101 3.34 -24.14 -40.33
CA LEU A 101 4.19 -23.98 -41.50
C LEU A 101 4.12 -22.51 -41.92
N ILE A 102 5.11 -21.73 -41.52
CA ILE A 102 5.34 -20.36 -42.00
C ILE A 102 6.28 -20.50 -43.19
N ASP A 103 5.73 -20.49 -44.39
CA ASP A 103 6.48 -20.17 -45.60
C ASP A 103 5.56 -19.41 -46.56
N ASP A 104 6.17 -18.56 -47.38
CA ASP A 104 5.61 -17.70 -48.42
C ASP A 104 5.12 -16.30 -47.99
N ILE A 105 6.08 -15.44 -47.67
CA ILE A 105 6.00 -14.00 -47.98
C ILE A 105 6.82 -13.76 -49.26
N PRO A 106 6.20 -13.48 -50.43
CA PRO A 106 6.94 -13.03 -51.61
C PRO A 106 7.38 -11.57 -51.44
N ARG A 107 8.63 -11.30 -51.85
CA ARG A 107 9.29 -10.00 -51.82
C ARG A 107 9.03 -9.21 -53.10
#